data_AF-A0A7W0U7J1-F1
#
_entry.id   AF-A0A7W0U7J1-F1
#
_cell.length_a   1.000
_cell.length_b   1.000
_cell.length_c   1.000
_cell.angle_alpha   90.00
_cell.angle_beta   90.00
_cell.angle_gamma   90.00
#
_symmetry.space_group_name_H-M   'P 1'
#
loop_
_entity.id
_entity.type
_entity.pdbx_description
1 polymer ?
#
loop_
_entity_poly.entity_id
_entity_poly.type
_entity_poly.pdbx_seq_one_letter_code
_entity_poly.pdbx_strand_id
1 'polypeptide(L)'
;MSGERLGRLTPLQVLCFFAGIIIASLALLSPLHDLGERFLLSGHMAQHLLLIQVAAPLLLLGTPGWMLRPLLKRPPFASLARTLLSPLPAFGFFNLVLVAWHVPAIYDLSLHMPLLHAVEHGLFFGLGIVSWWPVLGPVAEYPRLPYGGQVLYLFFQSLPPT
;
A
#
# COMPACT_ATOMS: atom_id res chain seq x y z
N MET A 1 26.69 12.97 -15.09
CA MET A 1 25.88 11.74 -15.27
C MET A 1 26.14 10.85 -14.07
N SER A 2 25.36 11.03 -13.00
CA SER A 2 25.62 10.42 -11.68
C SER A 2 25.32 8.92 -11.73
N GLY A 3 26.36 8.10 -11.59
CA GLY A 3 26.26 6.66 -11.42
C GLY A 3 25.61 6.34 -10.09
N GLU A 4 24.30 6.08 -10.11
CA GLU A 4 23.66 5.39 -9.00
C GLU A 4 24.26 3.99 -8.92
N ARG A 5 25.12 3.82 -7.91
CA ARG A 5 25.73 2.55 -7.52
C ARG A 5 24.69 1.45 -7.63
N LEU A 6 25.06 0.31 -8.23
CA LEU A 6 24.46 -0.99 -7.95
C LEU A 6 24.63 -1.23 -6.44
N GLY A 7 23.77 -0.60 -5.64
CA GLY A 7 23.92 -0.48 -4.20
C GLY A 7 23.82 -1.86 -3.61
N ARG A 8 24.82 -2.26 -2.82
CA ARG A 8 24.75 -3.49 -2.03
C ARG A 8 23.44 -3.49 -1.26
N LEU A 9 22.59 -4.50 -1.51
CA LEU A 9 21.38 -4.72 -0.75
C LEU A 9 21.78 -4.90 0.72
N THR A 10 21.16 -4.15 1.62
CA THR A 10 21.43 -4.35 3.04
C THR A 10 20.67 -5.58 3.52
N PRO A 11 21.21 -6.35 4.49
CA PRO A 11 20.48 -7.48 5.08
C PRO A 11 19.10 -7.08 5.61
N LEU A 12 18.98 -5.84 6.12
CA LEU A 12 17.71 -5.28 6.59
C LEU A 12 16.71 -5.07 5.45
N GLN A 13 17.13 -4.58 4.28
CA GLN A 13 16.25 -4.45 3.11
C GLN A 13 15.70 -5.81 2.69
N VAL A 14 16.57 -6.82 2.63
CA VAL A 14 16.17 -8.19 2.30
C VAL A 14 15.17 -8.72 3.33
N LEU A 15 15.44 -8.53 4.62
CA LEU A 15 14.53 -8.93 5.70
C LEU A 15 13.18 -8.22 5.61
N CYS A 16 13.15 -6.90 5.41
CA CYS A 16 11.92 -6.13 5.24
C CYS A 16 11.11 -6.61 4.04
N PHE A 17 11.77 -6.87 2.91
CA PHE A 17 11.11 -7.37 1.71
C PHE A 17 10.45 -8.73 1.94
N PHE A 18 11.20 -9.70 2.47
CA PHE A 18 10.65 -11.03 2.76
C PHE A 18 9.60 -10.99 3.87
N ALA A 19 9.78 -10.19 4.92
CA ALA A 19 8.77 -10.00 5.96
C ALA A 19 7.47 -9.41 5.38
N GLY A 20 7.57 -8.41 4.49
CA GLY A 20 6.42 -7.84 3.80
C GLY A 20 5.68 -8.88 2.93
N ILE A 21 6.42 -9.70 2.18
CA ILE A 21 5.85 -10.81 1.40
C ILE A 21 5.15 -11.83 2.30
N ILE A 22 5.80 -12.24 3.40
CA ILE A 22 5.24 -13.22 4.33
C ILE A 22 3.95 -12.68 4.94
N ILE A 23 3.93 -11.42 5.39
CA ILE A 23 2.75 -10.81 5.98
C ILE A 23 1.62 -10.66 4.96
N ALA A 24 1.93 -10.22 3.73
CA ALA A 24 0.94 -10.19 2.65
C ALA A 24 0.39 -11.60 2.37
N SER A 25 1.27 -12.60 2.27
CA SER A 25 0.89 -13.98 2.02
C SER A 25 0.03 -14.53 3.16
N LEU A 26 0.36 -14.24 4.42
CA LEU A 26 -0.47 -14.61 5.56
C LEU A 26 -1.82 -13.88 5.54
N ALA A 27 -1.88 -12.60 5.15
CA ALA A 27 -3.15 -11.90 5.04
C ALA A 27 -4.05 -12.50 3.95
N LEU A 28 -3.48 -12.90 2.80
CA LEU A 28 -4.20 -13.37 1.61
C LEU A 28 -4.44 -14.90 1.55
N LEU A 29 -3.54 -15.72 2.09
CA LEU A 29 -3.54 -17.19 1.97
C LEU A 29 -3.78 -17.91 3.31
N SER A 30 -3.87 -17.19 4.43
CA SER A 30 -4.06 -17.84 5.73
C SER A 30 -5.41 -18.58 5.80
N PRO A 31 -5.50 -19.72 6.50
CA PRO A 31 -6.77 -20.35 6.87
C PRO A 31 -7.74 -19.42 7.64
N LEU A 32 -7.25 -18.27 8.12
CA LEU A 32 -8.05 -17.16 8.62
C LEU A 32 -8.91 -16.48 7.54
N HIS A 33 -8.60 -16.63 6.25
CA HIS A 33 -9.44 -16.18 5.14
C HIS A 33 -10.80 -16.91 5.17
N ASP A 34 -10.80 -18.24 5.28
CA ASP A 34 -12.04 -19.04 5.35
C ASP A 34 -12.79 -18.89 6.69
N LEU A 35 -12.08 -18.75 7.81
CA LEU A 35 -12.68 -18.62 9.15
C LEU A 35 -13.09 -17.17 9.50
N GLY A 36 -12.37 -16.18 8.99
CA GLY A 36 -12.59 -14.76 9.23
C GLY A 36 -13.64 -14.16 8.30
N GLU A 37 -13.60 -14.46 7.00
CA GLU A 37 -14.57 -13.90 6.03
C GLU A 37 -15.97 -14.48 6.20
N ARG A 38 -16.09 -15.70 6.74
CA ARG A 38 -17.40 -16.33 6.97
C ARG A 38 -18.02 -16.03 8.33
N PHE A 39 -17.25 -15.60 9.35
CA PHE A 39 -17.78 -15.50 10.73
C PHE A 39 -17.30 -14.28 11.55
N LEU A 40 -16.21 -13.58 11.19
CA LEU A 40 -15.64 -12.50 12.01
C LEU A 40 -15.23 -11.29 11.17
N LEU A 41 -16.08 -10.26 11.15
CA LEU A 41 -15.79 -8.93 10.60
C LEU A 41 -14.43 -8.36 11.07
N SER A 42 -14.04 -8.66 12.30
CA SER A 42 -12.75 -8.24 12.87
C SER A 42 -11.55 -8.89 12.18
N GLY A 43 -11.65 -10.16 11.77
CA GLY A 43 -10.60 -10.85 11.04
C GLY A 43 -10.40 -10.28 9.64
N HIS A 44 -11.50 -10.00 8.95
CA HIS A 44 -11.50 -9.35 7.64
C HIS A 44 -10.85 -7.96 7.69
N MET A 45 -11.23 -7.12 8.66
CA MET A 45 -10.61 -5.80 8.83
C MET A 45 -9.13 -5.88 9.23
N ALA A 46 -8.75 -6.88 10.03
CA ALA A 46 -7.35 -7.12 10.36
C ALA A 46 -6.51 -7.47 9.13
N GLN A 47 -7.06 -8.21 8.16
CA GLN A 47 -6.37 -8.48 6.88
C GLN A 47 -6.10 -7.19 6.12
N HIS A 48 -7.11 -6.33 5.96
CA HIS A 48 -6.95 -5.03 5.28
C HIS A 48 -5.89 -4.16 5.97
N LEU A 49 -5.93 -4.08 7.30
CA LEU A 49 -4.94 -3.33 8.07
C LEU A 49 -3.52 -3.91 7.95
N LEU A 50 -3.37 -5.24 7.96
CA LEU A 50 -2.07 -5.88 7.75
C LEU A 50 -1.49 -5.57 6.36
N LEU A 51 -2.32 -5.59 5.32
CA LEU A 51 -1.90 -5.27 3.96
C LEU A 51 -1.47 -3.80 3.84
N ILE A 52 -2.29 -2.88 4.36
CA ILE A 52 -2.08 -1.44 4.23
C ILE A 52 -0.96 -0.93 5.15
N GLN A 53 -0.99 -1.30 6.42
CA GLN A 53 -0.15 -0.68 7.47
C GLN A 53 1.14 -1.44 7.75
N VAL A 54 1.27 -2.69 7.33
CA VAL A 54 2.44 -3.52 7.62
C VAL A 54 3.13 -4.01 6.36
N ALA A 55 2.41 -4.73 5.49
CA ALA A 55 3.00 -5.30 4.28
C ALA A 55 3.49 -4.20 3.31
N ALA A 56 2.66 -3.21 3.00
CA ALA A 56 3.02 -2.13 2.09
C ALA A 56 4.29 -1.33 2.51
N PRO A 57 4.41 -0.80 3.75
CA PRO A 57 5.62 -0.08 4.14
C PRO A 57 6.86 -0.97 4.22
N LEU A 58 6.73 -2.24 4.64
CA LEU A 58 7.84 -3.18 4.64
C LEU A 58 8.36 -3.46 3.22
N LEU A 59 7.45 -3.62 2.26
CA LEU A 59 7.83 -3.80 0.86
C LEU A 59 8.48 -2.56 0.27
N LEU A 60 8.01 -1.36 0.61
CA LEU A 60 8.65 -0.11 0.19
C LEU A 60 10.06 0.05 0.76
N LEU A 61 10.25 -0.32 2.03
CA LEU A 61 11.57 -0.30 2.68
C LEU A 61 12.52 -1.36 2.12
N GLY A 62 11.99 -2.54 1.79
CA GLY A 62 12.76 -3.65 1.28
C GLY A 62 13.06 -3.59 -0.23
N THR A 63 12.27 -2.84 -0.99
CA THR A 63 12.44 -2.75 -2.45
C THR A 63 13.37 -1.59 -2.81
N PRO A 64 14.53 -1.87 -3.44
CA PRO A 64 15.44 -0.81 -3.84
C PRO A 64 14.88 -0.02 -5.03
N GLY A 65 15.14 1.29 -5.06
CA GLY A 65 14.57 2.19 -6.07
C GLY A 65 14.89 1.79 -7.52
N TRP A 66 16.05 1.18 -7.78
CA TRP A 66 16.42 0.71 -9.12
C TRP A 66 15.53 -0.42 -9.65
N MET A 67 14.85 -1.20 -8.78
CA MET A 67 13.88 -2.22 -9.21
C MET A 67 12.57 -1.60 -9.66
N LEU A 68 12.11 -0.54 -8.99
CA LEU A 68 10.84 0.12 -9.28
C LEU A 68 10.95 1.16 -10.41
N ARG A 69 12.12 1.78 -10.55
CA ARG A 69 12.35 2.89 -11.49
C ARG A 69 12.04 2.53 -12.96
N PRO A 70 12.40 1.35 -13.51
CA PRO A 70 12.05 0.99 -14.88
C PRO A 70 10.53 0.89 -15.09
N LEU A 71 9.80 0.38 -14.09
CA LEU A 71 8.34 0.26 -14.14
C LEU A 71 7.67 1.64 -14.12
N LEU A 72 8.11 2.50 -13.19
CA LEU A 72 7.56 3.84 -13.00
C LEU A 72 7.91 4.81 -14.15
N LYS A 73 8.97 4.54 -14.92
CA LYS A 73 9.36 5.39 -16.07
C LYS A 73 8.68 5.02 -17.39
N ARG A 74 7.91 3.92 -17.45
CA ARG A 74 7.20 3.54 -18.69
C ARG A 74 6.09 4.56 -19.00
N PRO A 75 5.96 5.03 -20.26
CA PRO A 75 5.09 6.17 -20.60
C PRO A 75 3.63 6.09 -20.14
N PRO A 76 2.90 4.96 -20.22
CA PRO A 76 1.52 4.93 -19.70
C PRO A 76 1.48 5.02 -18.16
N PHE A 77 2.51 4.52 -17.48
CA PHE A 77 2.56 4.47 -16.01
C PHE A 77 3.22 5.72 -15.40
N ALA A 78 4.08 6.42 -16.14
CA ALA A 78 4.85 7.53 -15.62
C ALA A 78 3.98 8.73 -15.21
N SER A 79 2.99 9.07 -16.04
CA SER A 79 2.03 10.14 -15.70
C SER A 79 1.18 9.75 -14.51
N LEU A 80 0.64 8.52 -14.53
CA LEU A 80 -0.19 8.01 -13.45
C LEU A 80 0.58 7.94 -12.12
N ALA A 81 1.82 7.45 -12.14
CA ALA A 81 2.69 7.41 -10.98
C ALA A 81 2.99 8.81 -10.43
N ARG A 82 3.20 9.82 -11.29
CA ARG A 82 3.39 11.20 -10.82
C ARG A 82 2.18 11.73 -10.10
N THR A 83 0.98 11.45 -10.61
CA THR A 83 -0.25 11.86 -9.94
C THR A 83 -0.46 11.07 -8.66
N LEU A 84 -0.51 9.74 -8.72
CA LEU A 84 -0.85 8.87 -7.59
C LEU A 84 0.18 8.95 -6.46
N LEU A 85 1.47 8.99 -6.77
CA LEU A 85 2.53 9.01 -5.76
C LEU A 85 2.80 10.41 -5.19
N SER A 86 2.07 11.44 -5.67
CA SER A 86 2.08 12.76 -5.05
C SER A 86 1.29 12.73 -3.72
N PRO A 87 1.70 13.47 -2.69
CA PRO A 87 1.10 13.35 -1.35
C PRO A 87 -0.40 13.65 -1.30
N LEU A 88 -0.86 14.73 -1.94
CA LEU A 88 -2.28 15.12 -1.90
C LEU A 88 -3.17 14.12 -2.65
N PRO A 89 -2.88 13.73 -3.91
CA PRO A 89 -3.65 12.69 -4.57
C PRO A 89 -3.56 11.33 -3.86
N ALA A 90 -2.38 10.91 -3.37
CA ALA A 90 -2.23 9.67 -2.62
C ALA A 90 -3.19 9.61 -1.44
N PHE A 91 -3.23 10.68 -0.64
CA PHE A 91 -4.15 10.85 0.48
C PHE A 91 -5.62 10.80 0.03
N GLY A 92 -5.97 11.58 -1.01
CA GLY A 92 -7.34 11.67 -1.50
C GLY A 92 -7.87 10.34 -2.04
N PHE A 93 -7.09 9.65 -2.87
CA PHE A 93 -7.48 8.35 -3.42
C PHE A 93 -7.58 7.28 -2.34
N PHE A 94 -6.62 7.23 -1.42
CA PHE A 94 -6.66 6.27 -0.30
C PHE A 94 -7.94 6.44 0.53
N ASN A 95 -8.26 7.67 0.95
CA ASN A 95 -9.45 7.95 1.74
C ASN A 95 -10.74 7.73 0.96
N LEU A 96 -10.79 8.13 -0.32
CA LEU A 96 -11.96 7.93 -1.18
C LEU A 96 -12.31 6.45 -1.30
N VAL A 97 -11.31 5.60 -1.59
CA VAL A 97 -11.52 4.16 -1.72
C VAL A 97 -11.87 3.55 -0.37
N LEU A 98 -11.22 3.97 0.72
CA LEU A 98 -11.57 3.53 2.07
C LEU A 98 -13.05 3.80 2.37
N VAL A 99 -13.52 5.04 2.19
CA VAL A 99 -14.93 5.40 2.42
C VAL A 99 -15.87 4.62 1.51
N ALA A 100 -15.54 4.47 0.22
CA ALA A 100 -16.39 3.76 -0.73
C ALA A 100 -16.64 2.29 -0.32
N TRP A 101 -15.61 1.58 0.13
CA TRP A 101 -15.75 0.19 0.60
C TRP A 101 -16.44 0.05 1.95
N HIS A 102 -16.54 1.13 2.73
CA HIS A 102 -17.31 1.15 3.98
C HIS A 102 -18.79 1.49 3.76
N VAL A 103 -19.23 1.78 2.53
CA VAL A 103 -20.65 1.91 2.21
C VAL A 103 -21.30 0.52 2.27
N PRO A 104 -22.36 0.32 3.09
CA PRO A 104 -22.95 -1.00 3.32
C PRO A 104 -23.31 -1.76 2.03
N ALA A 105 -23.87 -1.07 1.03
CA ALA A 105 -24.25 -1.69 -0.23
C ALA A 105 -23.06 -2.25 -1.04
N ILE A 106 -21.90 -1.56 -1.01
CA ILE A 106 -20.69 -2.00 -1.72
C ILE A 106 -20.02 -3.13 -0.93
N TYR A 107 -19.97 -2.98 0.39
CA TYR A 107 -19.46 -3.99 1.30
C TYR A 107 -20.23 -5.32 1.17
N ASP A 108 -21.56 -5.28 1.24
CA ASP A 108 -22.41 -6.45 1.09
C ASP A 108 -22.18 -7.10 -0.27
N LEU A 109 -22.04 -6.31 -1.34
CA LEU A 109 -21.75 -6.85 -2.67
C LEU A 109 -20.39 -7.57 -2.71
N SER A 110 -19.38 -7.07 -1.99
CA SER A 110 -18.04 -7.67 -1.93
C SER A 110 -18.08 -9.04 -1.25
N LEU A 111 -18.94 -9.23 -0.24
CA LEU A 111 -19.15 -10.52 0.42
C LEU A 111 -19.82 -11.58 -0.46
N HIS A 112 -20.66 -11.16 -1.40
CA HIS A 112 -21.40 -12.08 -2.27
C HIS A 112 -20.64 -12.41 -3.57
N MET A 113 -19.71 -11.55 -3.99
CA MET A 113 -18.95 -11.71 -5.23
C MET A 113 -17.44 -11.88 -4.96
N PRO A 114 -16.89 -13.10 -5.04
CA PRO A 114 -15.48 -13.37 -4.75
C PRO A 114 -14.50 -12.52 -5.58
N LEU A 115 -14.86 -12.21 -6.83
CA LEU A 115 -14.06 -11.33 -7.69
C LEU A 115 -14.01 -9.90 -7.14
N LEU A 116 -15.13 -9.38 -6.66
CA LEU A 116 -15.20 -8.02 -6.12
C LEU A 116 -14.41 -7.94 -4.81
N HIS A 117 -14.48 -8.98 -3.99
CA HIS A 117 -13.65 -9.14 -2.79
C HIS A 117 -12.14 -9.13 -3.11
N ALA A 118 -11.72 -9.88 -4.15
CA ALA A 118 -10.33 -9.89 -4.57
C ALA A 118 -9.86 -8.52 -5.09
N VAL A 119 -10.75 -7.79 -5.78
CA VAL A 119 -10.50 -6.41 -6.22
C VAL A 119 -10.36 -5.46 -5.03
N GLU A 120 -11.19 -5.60 -4.01
CA GLU A 120 -11.11 -4.84 -2.75
C GLU A 120 -9.73 -5.01 -2.10
N HIS A 121 -9.29 -6.25 -1.86
CA HIS A 121 -7.95 -6.54 -1.32
C HIS A 121 -6.83 -5.97 -2.18
N GLY A 122 -6.93 -6.13 -3.50
CA GLY A 122 -5.95 -5.57 -4.45
C GLY A 122 -5.87 -4.05 -4.39
N LEU A 123 -7.01 -3.37 -4.28
CA LEU A 123 -7.09 -1.91 -4.14
C LEU A 123 -6.51 -1.44 -2.82
N PHE A 124 -6.84 -2.09 -1.70
CA PHE A 124 -6.28 -1.72 -0.39
C PHE A 124 -4.77 -1.91 -0.34
N PHE A 125 -4.26 -3.03 -0.86
CA PHE A 125 -2.82 -3.24 -0.92
C PHE A 125 -2.12 -2.22 -1.82
N GLY A 126 -2.65 -1.99 -3.03
CA GLY A 126 -2.08 -1.02 -3.97
C GLY A 126 -2.11 0.41 -3.44
N LEU A 127 -3.24 0.84 -2.87
CA LEU A 127 -3.37 2.17 -2.26
C LEU A 127 -2.60 2.29 -0.95
N GLY A 128 -2.38 1.20 -0.23
CA GLY A 128 -1.44 1.15 0.88
C GLY A 128 -0.04 1.57 0.44
N ILE A 129 0.47 0.96 -0.64
CA ILE A 129 1.78 1.33 -1.23
C ILE A 129 1.80 2.80 -1.66
N VAL A 130 0.75 3.26 -2.34
CA VAL A 130 0.63 4.66 -2.78
C VAL A 130 0.63 5.62 -1.59
N SER A 131 -0.12 5.30 -0.54
CA SER A 131 -0.27 6.16 0.63
C SER A 131 1.00 6.25 1.49
N TRP A 132 1.81 5.19 1.55
CA TRP A 132 3.09 5.18 2.25
C TRP A 132 4.23 5.78 1.42
N TRP A 133 4.02 6.01 0.12
CA TRP A 133 5.06 6.53 -0.78
C TRP A 133 5.63 7.88 -0.37
N PRO A 134 4.83 8.90 0.01
CA PRO A 134 5.36 10.20 0.46
C PRO A 134 6.27 10.14 1.69
N VAL A 135 6.25 9.04 2.43
CA VAL A 135 7.03 8.84 3.66
C VAL A 135 8.23 7.93 3.39
N LEU A 136 8.02 6.81 2.69
CA LEU A 136 9.01 5.73 2.55
C LEU A 136 9.51 5.51 1.12
N GLY A 137 8.99 6.24 0.13
CA GLY A 137 9.27 6.03 -1.30
C GLY A 137 10.77 5.89 -1.61
N PRO A 138 11.22 4.79 -2.26
CA PRO A 138 12.66 4.53 -2.45
C PRO A 138 13.23 5.17 -3.74
N VAL A 139 12.41 5.89 -4.51
CA VAL A 139 12.77 6.44 -5.83
C VAL A 139 12.89 7.95 -5.77
N ALA A 140 14.06 8.49 -6.11
CA ALA A 140 14.36 9.91 -6.01
C ALA A 140 13.49 10.81 -6.92
N GLU A 141 13.00 10.29 -8.05
CA GLU A 141 12.09 11.04 -8.93
C GLU A 141 10.72 11.37 -8.32
N TYR A 142 10.35 10.68 -7.24
CA TYR A 142 9.10 10.87 -6.51
C TYR A 142 9.46 11.20 -5.06
N PRO A 143 9.83 12.48 -4.79
CA PRO A 143 10.45 12.85 -3.52
C PRO A 143 9.50 12.67 -2.35
N ARG A 144 10.07 12.27 -1.23
CA ARG A 144 9.38 12.20 0.07
C ARG A 144 9.04 13.61 0.56
N LEU A 145 8.01 13.71 1.40
CA LEU A 145 7.73 14.93 2.14
C LEU A 145 8.90 15.27 3.08
N PRO A 146 9.14 16.56 3.39
CA PRO A 146 10.03 16.93 4.48
C PRO A 146 9.50 16.36 5.80
N TYR A 147 10.36 16.19 6.81
CA TYR A 147 9.99 15.50 8.06
C TYR A 147 8.72 16.06 8.71
N GLY A 148 8.58 17.39 8.81
CA GLY A 148 7.34 18.00 9.33
C GLY A 148 6.11 17.71 8.48
N GLY A 149 6.27 17.65 7.16
CA GLY A 149 5.21 17.24 6.22
C GLY A 149 4.83 15.77 6.39
N GLN A 150 5.78 14.88 6.63
CA GLN A 150 5.50 13.45 6.89
C GLN A 150 4.68 13.27 8.17
N VAL A 151 5.05 13.99 9.24
CA VAL A 151 4.31 13.96 10.52
C VAL A 151 2.87 14.45 10.32
N LEU A 152 2.69 15.60 9.66
CA LEU A 152 1.34 16.13 9.36
C LEU A 152 0.55 15.17 8.48
N TYR A 153 1.17 14.63 7.43
CA TYR A 153 0.54 13.70 6.50
C TYR A 153 0.04 12.43 7.22
N LEU A 154 0.89 11.80 8.04
CA LEU A 154 0.52 10.63 8.83
C LEU A 154 -0.53 10.95 9.88
N PHE A 155 -0.44 12.14 10.51
CA PHE A 155 -1.46 12.60 11.46
C PHE A 155 -2.82 12.69 10.79
N PHE A 156 -2.93 13.39 9.65
CA PHE A 156 -4.19 13.49 8.91
C PHE A 156 -4.65 12.15 8.35
N GLN A 157 -3.73 11.27 7.95
CA GLN A 157 -4.07 9.93 7.45
C GLN A 157 -4.57 9.00 8.57
N SER A 158 -4.19 9.25 9.83
CA SER A 158 -4.70 8.51 10.98
C SER A 158 -6.08 8.97 11.44
N LEU A 159 -6.52 10.17 11.02
CA LEU A 159 -7.87 10.63 11.31
C LEU A 159 -8.83 9.82 10.44
N PRO A 160 -9.83 9.15 11.03
CA PRO A 160 -10.87 8.53 10.25
C PRO A 160 -11.55 9.62 9.42
N PRO A 161 -11.85 9.40 8.13
CA PRO A 161 -12.72 10.27 7.38
C PRO A 161 -14.14 10.13 7.94
N THR A 162 -14.43 10.85 9.02
CA THR A 162 -15.75 10.95 9.66
C THR A 162 -16.59 12.02 8.98
#